data_AF-A0A1F7Z0M8-F1
#
_entry.id   AF-A0A1F7Z0M8-F1
#
_cell.length_a   1.000
_cell.length_b   1.000
_cell.length_c   1.000
_cell.angle_alpha   90.00
_cell.angle_beta   90.00
_cell.angle_gamma   90.00
#
_symmetry.space_group_name_H-M   'P 1'
#
loop_
_entity.id
_entity.type
_entity.pdbx_description
1 polymer ?
#
loop_
_entity_poly.entity_id
_entity_poly.type
_entity_poly.pdbx_seq_one_letter_code
_entity_poly.pdbx_strand_id
1 'polypeptide(L)' 'MIMKKKDWRQASQLLMAGAGVSVVLAAIGYTGVDIWLASTQWLIVAAVLALFGIYARMNS' A
#
# COMPACT_ATOMS: atom_id res chain seq x y z
N MET A 1 -0.97 -11.90 22.11
CA MET A 1 -0.28 -12.70 21.08
C MET A 1 0.87 -11.84 20.56
N ILE A 2 2.14 -12.24 20.76
CA ILE A 2 3.30 -11.48 20.27
C ILE A 2 3.59 -11.95 18.84
N MET A 3 3.57 -11.05 17.86
CA MET A 3 3.88 -11.39 16.46
C MET A 3 5.34 -11.79 16.31
N LYS A 4 5.62 -12.86 15.56
CA LYS A 4 7.00 -13.32 15.31
C LYS A 4 7.63 -12.46 14.21
N LYS A 5 8.96 -12.34 14.22
CA LYS A 5 9.75 -11.64 13.20
C LYS A 5 9.40 -12.02 11.75
N LYS A 6 9.16 -13.32 11.51
CA LYS A 6 8.71 -13.84 10.21
C LYS A 6 7.38 -13.22 9.77
N ASP A 7 6.44 -13.06 10.69
CA ASP A 7 5.10 -12.53 10.42
C ASP A 7 5.18 -11.05 10.06
N TRP A 8 6.04 -10.29 10.74
CA TRP A 8 6.33 -8.88 10.41
C TRP A 8 6.92 -8.73 9.00
N ARG A 9 7.83 -9.62 8.60
CA ARG A 9 8.43 -9.59 7.26
C ARG A 9 7.40 -9.91 6.17
N GLN A 10 6.52 -10.87 6.41
CA GLN A 10 5.43 -11.18 5.48
C GLN A 10 4.42 -10.04 5.38
N ALA A 11 4.03 -9.46 6.52
CA ALA A 11 3.15 -8.30 6.56
C ALA A 11 3.74 -7.12 5.76
N SER A 12 5.03 -6.82 5.96
CA SER A 12 5.74 -5.80 5.19
C SER A 12 5.67 -6.06 3.68
N GLN A 13 5.95 -7.28 3.23
CA GLN A 13 5.90 -7.63 1.81
C GLN A 13 4.50 -7.46 1.22
N LEU A 14 3.47 -7.92 1.95
CA LEU A 14 2.09 -7.81 1.50
C LEU A 14 1.63 -6.34 1.41
N LEU A 15 1.98 -5.53 2.42
CA LEU A 15 1.65 -4.11 2.47
C LEU A 15 2.35 -3.33 1.35
N MET A 16 3.63 -3.61 1.10
CA MET A 16 4.37 -2.98 0.00
C MET A 16 3.86 -3.40 -1.38
N ALA A 17 3.49 -4.68 -1.56
CA ALA A 17 2.86 -5.15 -2.79
C ALA A 17 1.50 -4.47 -3.02
N GLY A 18 0.68 -4.39 -1.97
CA GLY A 18 -0.61 -3.67 -2.00
C GLY A 18 -0.44 -2.19 -2.36
N ALA A 19 0.55 -1.51 -1.78
CA ALA A 19 0.87 -0.13 -2.12
C ALA A 19 1.22 0.01 -3.62
N GLY A 20 2.03 -0.90 -4.17
CA GLY A 20 2.35 -0.92 -5.60
C GLY A 20 1.11 -1.11 -6.48
N VAL A 21 0.22 -2.04 -6.14
CA VAL A 21 -1.06 -2.25 -6.84
C VAL A 21 -1.92 -0.98 -6.78
N SER A 22 -2.01 -0.32 -5.63
CA SER A 22 -2.74 0.94 -5.50
C SER A 22 -2.16 2.05 -6.38
N VAL A 23 -0.84 2.15 -6.55
CA VAL A 23 -0.25 3.10 -7.51
C VAL A 23 -0.67 2.78 -8.95
N VAL A 24 -0.72 1.50 -9.34
CA VAL A 24 -1.22 1.10 -10.66
C VAL A 24 -2.68 1.48 -10.83
N LEU A 25 -3.51 1.25 -9.82
CA LEU A 25 -4.93 1.62 -9.85
C LEU A 25 -5.13 3.15 -9.90
N ALA A 26 -4.24 3.92 -9.27
CA ALA A 26 -4.23 5.38 -9.42
C ALA A 26 -3.91 5.79 -10.87
N ALA A 27 -2.93 5.13 -11.51
CA ALA A 27 -2.61 5.38 -12.91
C ALA A 27 -3.76 4.99 -13.86
N ILE A 28 -4.49 3.92 -13.55
CA ILE A 28 -5.71 3.56 -14.30
C ILE A 28 -6.80 4.60 -14.06
N GLY A 29 -7.02 5.02 -12.82
CA GLY A 29 -7.97 6.08 -12.46
C GLY A 29 -7.75 7.37 -13.23
N TYR A 30 -6.50 7.67 -13.58
CA TYR A 30 -6.15 8.84 -14.40
C TYR A 30 -6.74 8.80 -15.81
N THR A 31 -7.05 7.62 -16.36
CA THR A 31 -7.59 7.46 -17.71
C THR A 31 -9.12 7.58 -17.79
N GLY A 32 -9.81 7.65 -16.64
CA GLY A 32 -11.27 7.73 -16.56
C GLY A 32 -11.84 9.15 -16.68
N VAL A 33 -13.17 9.27 -16.56
CA VAL A 33 -13.86 10.58 -16.52
C VAL A 33 -13.65 11.26 -15.15
N ASP A 34 -13.66 10.48 -14.07
CA ASP A 34 -13.47 10.95 -12.69
C ASP A 34 -12.01 10.82 -12.22
N ILE A 35 -11.08 11.35 -13.02
CA ILE A 35 -9.62 11.29 -12.83
C ILE A 35 -9.23 11.65 -11.40
N TRP A 36 -9.73 12.79 -10.93
CA TRP A 36 -9.29 13.36 -9.66
C TRP A 36 -9.67 12.47 -8.48
N LEU A 37 -10.92 12.04 -8.40
CA LEU A 37 -11.42 11.31 -7.24
C LEU A 37 -10.83 9.89 -7.19
N ALA A 38 -10.86 9.17 -8.31
CA ALA A 38 -10.34 7.80 -8.38
C ALA A 38 -8.81 7.75 -8.14
N SER A 39 -8.04 8.63 -8.79
CA SER A 39 -6.58 8.61 -8.67
C SER A 39 -6.12 8.99 -7.27
N THR A 40 -6.72 10.02 -6.66
CA THR A 40 -6.34 10.46 -5.32
C THR A 40 -6.72 9.44 -4.24
N GLN A 41 -7.86 8.76 -4.38
CA GLN A 41 -8.25 7.66 -3.48
C GLN A 41 -7.20 6.55 -3.46
N TRP A 42 -6.80 6.07 -4.64
CA TRP A 42 -5.79 5.01 -4.74
C TRP A 42 -4.41 5.47 -4.27
N LEU A 43 -4.03 6.73 -4.49
CA LEU A 43 -2.77 7.27 -3.96
C LEU A 43 -2.76 7.35 -2.42
N ILE A 44 -3.88 7.71 -1.80
CA ILE A 44 -3.98 7.73 -0.33
C ILE A 44 -3.87 6.32 0.23
N VAL A 45 -4.56 5.35 -0.38
CA VAL A 45 -4.42 3.93 0.00
C VAL A 45 -2.97 3.47 -0.14
N ALA A 46 -2.32 3.80 -1.26
CA ALA A 46 -0.92 3.47 -1.49
C ALA A 46 0.00 4.05 -0.40
N ALA A 47 -0.20 5.33 -0.04
CA ALA A 47 0.57 6.01 0.99
C ALA A 47 0.42 5.33 2.36
N VAL A 48 -0.81 5.02 2.77
CA VAL A 48 -1.08 4.34 4.04
C VAL A 48 -0.45 2.95 4.07
N LEU A 49 -0.65 2.14 3.02
CA LEU A 49 -0.08 0.80 2.92
C LEU A 49 1.45 0.85 2.95
N ALA A 50 2.07 1.80 2.24
CA ALA A 50 3.52 1.97 2.25
C ALA A 50 4.05 2.35 3.65
N LEU A 51 3.40 3.29 4.34
CA LEU A 51 3.78 3.68 5.70
C LEU A 51 3.74 2.49 6.67
N PHE A 52 2.65 1.71 6.65
CA PHE A 52 2.55 0.51 7.48
C PHE A 52 3.50 -0.61 7.03
N GLY A 53 3.78 -0.73 5.73
CA GLY A 53 4.74 -1.68 5.18
C GLY A 53 6.17 -1.41 5.64
N ILE A 54 6.55 -0.13 5.71
CA ILE A 54 7.83 0.32 6.26
C ILE A 54 7.88 0.08 7.76
N TYR A 55 6.84 0.44 8.50
CA TYR A 55 6.75 0.16 9.94
C TYR A 55 6.92 -1.34 10.24
N ALA A 56 6.20 -2.19 9.51
CA ALA A 56 6.31 -3.64 9.66
C ALA A 56 7.72 -4.14 9.32
N ARG A 57 8.42 -3.52 8.37
CA ARG A 57 9.82 -3.84 8.04
C ARG A 57 10.76 -3.51 9.19
N MET A 58 10.58 -2.36 9.84
CA MET A 58 11.39 -1.92 10.96
C MET A 58 11.25 -2.83 12.19
N ASN A 59 10.10 -3.48 12.34
CA ASN A 59 9.80 -4.41 13.43
C ASN A 59 10.07 -5.91 13.10
N SER A 60 10.58 -6.21 11.90
CA SER A 60 10.85 -7.59 11.44
C SER A 60 12.20 -8.18 11.86
#